data_AF-A0A7S3K170-F1
#
_entry.id   AF-A0A7S3K170-F1
#
_cell.length_a   1.000
_cell.length_b   1.000
_cell.length_c   1.000
_cell.angle_alpha   90.00
_cell.angle_beta   90.00
_cell.angle_gamma   90.00
#
_symmetry.space_group_name_H-M   'P 1'
#
loop_
_entity.id
_entity.type
_entity.pdbx_description
1 polymer ?
#
loop_
_entity_poly.entity_id
_entity_poly.type
_entity_poly.pdbx_seq_one_letter_code
_entity_poly.pdbx_strand_id
1 'polypeptide(L)'
;EIGEKTLGPNHPDLATRLNNLAGLLENQGKYDEAKLLYERAIEIDKKIYGPNHAGVATNLSNLAGLLKKQGKYDEAKPLFERAIEIWEKVHGPNHPHVATMLSNLAGLLKDQGKYDEAKPLCFTNVLLKLIRKFTVQIMQVLPPISATLLGC
;
A
#
# COMPACT_ATOMS: atom_id res chain seq x y z
N GLU A 1 6.59 25.68 -13.72
CA GLU A 1 5.33 26.37 -14.05
C GLU A 1 4.67 26.05 -15.40
N ILE A 2 5.22 25.18 -16.27
CA ILE A 2 4.69 25.01 -17.65
C ILE A 2 3.58 23.94 -17.77
N GLY A 3 3.40 23.08 -16.76
CA GLY A 3 2.41 21.99 -16.80
C GLY A 3 0.96 22.44 -16.56
N GLU A 4 0.72 23.30 -15.57
CA GLU A 4 -0.63 23.69 -15.15
C GLU A 4 -1.39 24.50 -16.21
N LYS A 5 -0.69 25.35 -16.97
CA LYS A 5 -1.31 26.19 -18.01
C LYS A 5 -1.73 25.41 -19.25
N THR A 6 -1.14 24.25 -19.52
CA THR A 6 -1.29 23.57 -20.82
C THR A 6 -2.20 22.34 -20.74
N LEU A 7 -2.26 21.67 -19.58
CA LEU A 7 -2.94 20.39 -19.42
C LEU A 7 -4.26 20.50 -18.61
N GLY A 8 -4.52 21.64 -17.97
CA GLY A 8 -5.62 21.83 -17.04
C GLY A 8 -5.29 21.26 -15.64
N PRO A 9 -5.98 21.74 -14.58
CA PRO A 9 -5.62 21.44 -13.19
C PRO A 9 -5.88 19.98 -12.77
N ASN A 10 -6.52 19.17 -13.63
CA ASN A 10 -6.88 17.77 -13.34
C ASN A 10 -6.37 16.84 -14.45
N HIS A 11 -5.17 17.07 -14.99
CA HIS A 11 -4.57 16.16 -15.96
C HIS A 11 -3.79 15.03 -15.26
N PRO A 12 -3.87 13.77 -15.72
CA PRO A 12 -3.09 12.66 -15.16
C PRO A 12 -1.59 12.93 -15.07
N ASP A 13 -1.01 13.49 -16.13
CA ASP A 13 0.41 13.84 -16.17
C ASP A 13 0.80 14.87 -15.09
N LEU A 14 -0.15 15.68 -14.61
CA LEU A 14 0.11 16.62 -13.52
C LEU A 14 0.35 15.86 -12.21
N ALA A 15 -0.46 14.84 -11.89
CA ALA A 15 -0.26 14.02 -10.70
C ALA A 15 1.13 13.33 -10.73
N THR A 16 1.49 12.72 -11.86
CA THR A 16 2.80 12.09 -12.05
C THR A 16 3.95 13.09 -11.89
N ARG A 17 3.85 14.29 -12.48
CA ARG A 17 4.87 15.33 -12.35
C ARG A 17 5.01 15.82 -10.91
N LEU A 18 3.89 16.00 -10.20
CA LEU A 18 3.90 16.41 -8.79
C LEU A 18 4.52 15.33 -7.90
N ASN A 19 4.19 14.05 -8.12
CA ASN A 19 4.80 12.93 -7.40
C ASN A 19 6.33 12.89 -7.61
N ASN A 20 6.78 13.04 -8.85
CA ASN A 20 8.22 13.06 -9.15
C ASN A 20 8.93 14.26 -8.52
N LEU A 21 8.32 15.45 -8.57
CA LEU A 21 8.87 16.64 -7.92
C LEU A 21 8.93 16.47 -6.40
N ALA A 22 7.91 15.88 -5.79
CA ALA A 22 7.89 15.56 -4.37
C ALA A 22 9.07 14.64 -3.99
N GLY A 23 9.35 13.60 -4.77
CA GLY A 23 10.50 12.71 -4.54
C GLY A 23 11.85 13.43 -4.67
N LEU A 24 11.97 14.40 -5.58
CA LEU A 24 13.17 15.24 -5.68
C LEU A 24 13.35 16.14 -4.45
N LEU A 25 12.26 16.74 -3.96
CA LEU A 25 12.29 17.58 -2.75
C LEU A 25 12.59 16.76 -1.49
N GLU A 26 12.02 15.56 -1.39
CA GLU A 26 12.34 14.60 -0.34
C GLU A 26 13.84 14.27 -0.31
N ASN A 27 14.46 14.01 -1.46
CA ASN A 27 15.90 13.75 -1.55
C ASN A 27 16.76 14.97 -1.17
N GLN A 28 16.19 16.18 -1.22
CA GLN A 28 16.82 17.43 -0.77
C GLN A 28 16.52 17.73 0.72
N GLY A 29 15.79 16.87 1.43
CA GLY A 29 15.38 17.09 2.82
C GLY A 29 14.23 18.08 3.00
N LYS A 30 13.59 18.53 1.92
CA LYS A 30 12.46 19.46 1.92
C LYS A 30 11.14 18.73 2.11
N TYR A 31 11.00 18.11 3.28
CA TYR A 31 9.93 17.16 3.53
C TYR A 31 8.51 17.77 3.55
N ASP A 32 8.34 18.98 4.09
CA ASP A 32 7.01 19.60 4.15
C ASP A 32 6.51 20.02 2.76
N GLU A 33 7.40 20.53 1.90
CA GLU A 33 7.08 20.81 0.50
C GLU A 33 6.74 19.53 -0.27
N ALA A 34 7.52 18.44 -0.06
CA ALA A 34 7.25 17.15 -0.67
C ALA A 34 5.88 16.58 -0.25
N LYS A 35 5.52 16.71 1.03
CA LYS A 35 4.23 16.25 1.58
C LYS A 35 3.06 16.88 0.83
N LEU A 36 3.07 18.21 0.69
CA LEU A 36 2.02 18.96 0.00
C LEU A 36 1.85 18.51 -1.46
N LEU A 37 2.96 18.23 -2.15
CA LEU A 37 2.93 17.76 -3.53
C LEU A 37 2.38 16.34 -3.67
N TYR A 38 2.72 15.42 -2.76
CA TYR A 38 2.13 14.08 -2.74
C TYR A 38 0.63 14.13 -2.46
N GLU A 39 0.19 14.91 -1.47
CA GLU A 39 -1.23 15.11 -1.16
C GLU A 39 -2.00 15.65 -2.37
N ARG A 40 -1.42 16.64 -3.06
CA ARG A 40 -2.01 17.19 -4.27
C ARG A 40 -2.10 16.16 -5.41
N ALA A 41 -1.08 15.34 -5.61
CA ALA A 41 -1.10 14.27 -6.60
C ALA A 41 -2.19 13.22 -6.29
N ILE A 42 -2.36 12.86 -5.01
CA ILE A 42 -3.43 11.96 -4.55
C ILE A 42 -4.81 12.51 -4.91
N GLU A 43 -5.08 13.78 -4.63
CA GLU A 43 -6.39 14.38 -4.90
C GLU A 43 -6.70 14.49 -6.40
N ILE A 44 -5.68 14.78 -7.23
CA ILE A 44 -5.82 14.78 -8.69
C ILE A 44 -6.18 13.36 -9.18
N ASP A 45 -5.43 12.34 -8.79
CA ASP A 45 -5.70 10.96 -9.23
C ASP A 45 -7.06 10.45 -8.74
N LYS A 46 -7.46 10.77 -7.50
CA LYS A 46 -8.79 10.43 -6.97
C LYS A 46 -9.89 11.05 -7.83
N LYS A 47 -9.73 12.31 -8.23
CA LYS A 47 -10.73 13.05 -9.01
C LYS A 47 -10.87 12.52 -10.44
N ILE A 48 -9.77 12.12 -11.07
CA ILE A 48 -9.78 11.66 -12.47
C ILE A 48 -10.20 10.19 -12.55
N TYR A 49 -9.62 9.33 -11.71
CA TYR A 49 -9.69 7.88 -11.86
C TYR A 49 -10.48 7.19 -10.75
N GLY A 50 -10.84 7.93 -9.70
CA GLY A 50 -11.49 7.40 -8.51
C GLY A 50 -10.50 6.92 -7.43
N PRO A 51 -11.00 6.71 -6.20
CA PRO A 51 -10.16 6.46 -5.01
C PRO A 51 -9.52 5.07 -4.95
N ASN A 52 -9.78 4.20 -5.93
CA ASN A 52 -9.25 2.83 -6.01
C ASN A 52 -8.29 2.66 -7.21
N HIS A 53 -7.83 3.76 -7.81
CA HIS A 53 -6.89 3.69 -8.93
C HIS A 53 -5.45 3.42 -8.46
N ALA A 54 -4.67 2.71 -9.26
CA ALA A 54 -3.28 2.37 -8.96
C ALA A 54 -2.40 3.61 -8.72
N GLY A 55 -2.66 4.72 -9.42
CA GLY A 55 -1.97 6.01 -9.20
C GLY A 55 -2.17 6.56 -7.79
N VAL A 56 -3.39 6.47 -7.24
CA VAL A 56 -3.68 6.83 -5.85
C VAL A 56 -2.85 5.99 -4.89
N ALA A 57 -2.75 4.68 -5.13
CA ALA A 57 -1.95 3.78 -4.29
C ALA A 57 -0.44 4.10 -4.35
N THR A 58 0.09 4.42 -5.53
CA THR A 58 1.48 4.86 -5.70
C THR A 58 1.77 6.14 -4.92
N ASN A 59 0.90 7.14 -5.02
CA ASN A 59 1.09 8.41 -4.31
C ASN A 59 0.95 8.25 -2.78
N LEU A 60 -0.01 7.44 -2.31
CA LEU A 60 -0.17 7.10 -0.89
C LEU A 60 1.07 6.42 -0.32
N SER A 61 1.63 5.46 -1.05
CA SER A 61 2.88 4.77 -0.70
C SER A 61 4.03 5.75 -0.50
N ASN A 62 4.20 6.69 -1.43
CA ASN A 62 5.32 7.63 -1.37
C ASN A 62 5.16 8.61 -0.20
N LEU A 63 3.94 9.11 0.03
CA LEU A 63 3.62 9.91 1.20
C LEU A 63 3.88 9.14 2.52
N ALA A 64 3.51 7.87 2.59
CA ALA A 64 3.78 7.02 3.74
C ALA A 64 5.29 6.84 3.96
N GLY A 65 6.07 6.64 2.89
CA GLY A 65 7.53 6.57 2.94
C GLY A 65 8.17 7.84 3.48
N LEU A 66 7.70 9.01 3.03
CA LEU A 66 8.12 10.31 3.52
C LEU A 66 7.84 10.47 5.03
N LEU A 67 6.61 10.18 5.45
CA LEU A 67 6.20 10.25 6.87
C LEU A 67 7.00 9.29 7.74
N LYS A 68 7.29 8.08 7.23
CA LYS A 68 8.16 7.11 7.89
C LYS A 68 9.57 7.69 8.09
N LYS A 69 10.16 8.35 7.08
CA LYS A 69 11.47 9.02 7.20
C LYS A 69 11.48 10.15 8.24
N GLN A 70 10.34 10.81 8.45
CA GLN A 70 10.15 11.80 9.50
C GLN A 70 9.84 11.20 10.89
N GLY A 71 9.79 9.86 11.03
CA GLY A 71 9.41 9.19 12.28
C GLY A 71 7.91 9.24 12.61
N LYS A 72 7.08 9.73 11.69
CA LYS A 72 5.61 9.85 11.84
C LYS A 72 4.92 8.53 11.48
N TYR A 73 5.27 7.48 12.22
CA TYR A 73 4.87 6.11 11.90
C TYR A 73 3.35 5.90 11.97
N ASP A 74 2.66 6.56 12.90
CA ASP A 74 1.21 6.41 13.08
C ASP A 74 0.42 7.08 11.95
N GLU A 75 0.97 8.14 11.32
CA GLU A 75 0.40 8.72 10.10
C GLU A 75 0.73 7.86 8.86
N ALA A 76 1.90 7.24 8.81
CA ALA A 76 2.35 6.45 7.67
C ALA A 76 1.66 5.08 7.55
N LYS A 77 1.42 4.39 8.67
CA LYS A 77 0.80 3.05 8.70
C LYS A 77 -0.52 2.96 7.91
N PRO A 78 -1.55 3.79 8.16
CA PRO A 78 -2.82 3.69 7.44
C PRO A 78 -2.70 3.98 5.94
N LEU A 79 -1.71 4.79 5.53
CA LEU A 79 -1.46 5.07 4.12
C LEU A 79 -0.87 3.85 3.39
N PHE A 80 0.08 3.14 4.01
CA PHE A 80 0.58 1.88 3.46
C PHE A 80 -0.52 0.82 3.38
N GLU A 81 -1.33 0.67 4.43
CA GLU A 81 -2.46 -0.27 4.45
C GLU A 81 -3.46 0.03 3.33
N ARG A 82 -3.79 1.31 3.13
CA ARG A 82 -4.69 1.73 2.04
C ARG A 82 -4.08 1.48 0.66
N ALA A 83 -2.79 1.74 0.47
CA ALA A 83 -2.11 1.46 -0.79
C ALA A 83 -2.09 -0.05 -1.11
N ILE A 84 -1.86 -0.90 -0.10
CA ILE A 84 -1.93 -2.36 -0.23
C ILE A 84 -3.32 -2.78 -0.70
N GLU A 85 -4.38 -2.33 -0.01
CA GLU A 85 -5.76 -2.68 -0.34
C GLU A 85 -6.10 -2.36 -1.81
N ILE A 86 -5.69 -1.18 -2.28
CA ILE A 86 -5.93 -0.77 -3.67
C ILE A 86 -5.15 -1.67 -4.64
N TRP A 87 -3.85 -1.88 -4.43
CA TRP A 87 -3.05 -2.74 -5.31
C TRP A 87 -3.54 -4.19 -5.32
N GLU A 88 -3.94 -4.73 -4.17
CA GLU A 88 -4.53 -6.07 -4.08
C GLU A 88 -5.84 -6.16 -4.87
N LYS A 89 -6.68 -5.13 -4.81
CA LYS A 89 -7.95 -5.10 -5.54
C LYS A 89 -7.77 -4.99 -7.05
N VAL A 90 -6.82 -4.18 -7.52
CA VAL A 90 -6.62 -3.91 -8.94
C VAL A 90 -5.81 -5.02 -9.63
N HIS A 91 -4.78 -5.55 -8.98
CA HIS A 91 -3.82 -6.47 -9.60
C HIS A 91 -3.70 -7.83 -8.90
N GLY A 92 -4.45 -8.04 -7.83
CA GLY A 92 -4.38 -9.24 -7.02
C GLY A 92 -3.28 -9.19 -5.94
N PRO A 93 -3.36 -10.09 -4.95
CA PRO A 93 -2.47 -10.10 -3.78
C PRO A 93 -1.01 -10.47 -4.10
N ASN A 94 -0.75 -10.97 -5.31
CA ASN A 94 0.57 -11.47 -5.72
C ASN A 94 1.36 -10.46 -6.54
N HIS A 95 0.81 -9.26 -6.74
CA HIS A 95 1.46 -8.24 -7.53
C HIS A 95 2.74 -7.72 -6.84
N PRO A 96 3.84 -7.47 -7.59
CA PRO A 96 5.10 -6.98 -6.99
C PRO A 96 4.95 -5.70 -6.15
N HIS A 97 4.02 -4.81 -6.50
CA HIS A 97 3.73 -3.62 -5.70
C HIS A 97 3.13 -3.95 -4.33
N VAL A 98 2.27 -4.97 -4.24
CA VAL A 98 1.74 -5.44 -2.94
C VAL A 98 2.88 -5.93 -2.05
N ALA A 99 3.79 -6.74 -2.60
CA ALA A 99 4.96 -7.23 -1.86
C ALA A 99 5.88 -6.09 -1.41
N THR A 100 6.09 -5.08 -2.27
CA THR A 100 6.88 -3.89 -1.92
C THR A 100 6.24 -3.12 -0.76
N MET A 101 4.91 -2.91 -0.80
CA MET A 101 4.21 -2.17 0.26
C MET A 101 4.16 -2.94 1.58
N LEU A 102 3.94 -4.25 1.54
CA LEU A 102 4.02 -5.11 2.73
C LEU A 102 5.42 -5.04 3.37
N SER A 103 6.47 -5.03 2.54
CA SER A 103 7.85 -4.88 3.03
C SER A 103 8.09 -3.51 3.67
N ASN A 104 7.53 -2.44 3.10
CA ASN A 104 7.61 -1.10 3.67
C ASN A 104 6.87 -1.00 5.01
N LEU A 105 5.67 -1.57 5.10
CA LEU A 105 4.88 -1.62 6.34
C LEU A 105 5.58 -2.46 7.42
N ALA A 106 6.18 -3.59 7.05
CA ALA A 106 6.98 -4.40 7.97
C ALA A 106 8.20 -3.61 8.48
N GLY A 107 8.87 -2.86 7.60
CA GLY A 107 9.96 -1.96 7.98
C GLY A 107 9.51 -0.87 8.94
N LEU A 108 8.35 -0.25 8.70
CA LEU A 108 7.75 0.73 9.62
C LEU A 108 7.49 0.13 11.01
N LEU A 109 6.88 -1.06 11.07
CA LEU A 109 6.59 -1.73 12.34
C LEU A 109 7.86 -2.13 13.08
N LYS A 110 8.90 -2.56 12.35
CA LYS A 110 10.22 -2.81 12.90
C LYS A 110 10.83 -1.55 13.52
N ASP A 111 10.73 -0.42 12.83
CA ASP A 111 11.23 0.86 13.33
C ASP A 111 10.45 1.34 14.58
N GLN A 112 9.20 0.91 14.75
CA GLN A 112 8.41 1.07 15.99
C GLN A 112 8.70 0.01 17.08
N GLY A 113 9.58 -0.97 16.83
CA GLY A 113 9.82 -2.10 17.75
C GLY A 113 8.71 -3.14 17.80
N LYS A 114 7.71 -3.06 16.91
CA LYS A 114 6.55 -3.96 16.84
C LYS A 114 6.87 -5.20 16.00
N TYR A 115 7.86 -5.98 16.45
CA TYR A 115 8.38 -7.12 15.70
C TYR A 115 7.33 -8.21 15.44
N ASP A 116 6.41 -8.44 16.40
CA ASP A 116 5.35 -9.44 16.27
C ASP A 116 4.33 -9.07 15.20
N GLU A 117 4.04 -7.78 15.02
CA GLU A 117 3.20 -7.28 13.91
C GLU A 117 3.95 -7.29 12.56
N ALA A 118 5.26 -7.02 12.57
CA ALA A 118 6.08 -6.99 11.35
C ALA A 118 6.32 -8.39 10.77
N LYS A 119 6.50 -9.39 11.64
CA LYS A 119 6.82 -10.77 11.29
C LYS A 119 5.87 -11.35 10.21
N PRO A 120 4.54 -11.38 10.41
CA PRO A 120 3.64 -11.93 9.41
C PRO A 120 3.75 -11.22 8.06
N LEU A 121 4.01 -9.91 8.03
CA LEU A 121 4.11 -9.14 6.78
C LEU A 121 5.31 -9.56 5.92
N CYS A 122 6.47 -9.81 6.54
CA CYS A 122 7.66 -10.33 5.85
C CYS A 122 7.44 -11.74 5.27
N PHE A 123 6.68 -12.59 5.97
CA PHE A 123 6.39 -13.97 5.56
C PHE A 123 5.20 -14.08 4.60
N THR A 124 4.29 -13.09 4.58
CA THR A 124 3.14 -13.04 3.64
C THR A 124 3.51 -12.71 2.21
N ASN A 125 4.80 -12.74 1.83
CA ASN A 125 5.27 -12.67 0.44
C ASN A 125 4.64 -13.80 -0.39
N VAL A 126 3.41 -13.56 -0.85
CA VAL A 126 2.61 -14.29 -1.85
C VAL A 126 2.23 -15.73 -1.49
N LEU A 127 3.19 -16.56 -1.08
CA LEU A 127 3.04 -18.00 -0.89
C LEU A 127 2.11 -18.36 0.29
N LEU A 128 2.23 -17.67 1.42
CA LEU A 128 1.43 -17.96 2.61
C LEU A 128 -0.04 -17.50 2.50
N LYS A 129 -0.34 -16.40 1.79
CA LYS A 129 -1.74 -16.00 1.53
C LYS A 129 -2.42 -16.98 0.56
N LEU A 130 -1.70 -17.48 -0.44
CA LEU A 130 -2.16 -18.59 -1.29
C LEU A 130 -2.42 -19.85 -0.46
N ILE A 131 -1.46 -20.31 0.35
CA ILE A 131 -1.64 -21.48 1.22
C ILE A 131 -2.81 -21.28 2.19
N ARG A 132 -2.99 -20.09 2.79
CA ARG A 132 -4.11 -19.79 3.69
C ARG A 132 -5.45 -19.78 2.96
N LYS A 133 -5.52 -19.24 1.74
CA LYS A 133 -6.72 -19.29 0.89
C LYS A 133 -7.06 -20.73 0.49
N PHE A 134 -6.07 -21.52 0.11
CA PHE A 134 -6.26 -22.93 -0.23
C PHE A 134 -6.66 -23.76 0.99
N THR A 135 -6.03 -23.58 2.16
CA THR A 135 -6.38 -24.33 3.38
C THR A 135 -7.77 -23.96 3.92
N VAL A 136 -8.17 -22.69 3.87
CA VAL A 136 -9.55 -22.28 4.23
C VAL A 136 -10.56 -22.85 3.25
N GLN A 137 -10.29 -22.81 1.94
CA GLN A 137 -11.16 -23.41 0.93
C GLN A 137 -11.29 -24.93 1.11
N ILE A 138 -10.20 -25.63 1.40
CA ILE A 138 -10.20 -27.09 1.68
C ILE A 138 -11.02 -27.41 2.94
N MET A 139 -10.91 -26.60 4.00
CA MET A 139 -11.68 -26.79 5.24
C MET A 139 -13.19 -26.56 5.06
N GLN A 140 -13.60 -25.69 4.13
CA GLN A 140 -15.02 -25.44 3.85
C GLN A 140 -15.67 -26.48 2.93
N VAL A 141 -14.87 -27.29 2.24
CA VAL A 141 -15.36 -28.31 1.27
C VAL A 141 -15.27 -29.73 1.84
N LEU A 142 -14.47 -29.95 2.90
CA LEU A 142 -14.48 -31.21 3.64
C LEU A 142 -15.74 -31.28 4.53
N PRO A 143 -16.60 -32.31 4.38
CA PRO A 143 -17.67 -32.53 5.33
C PRO A 143 -17.08 -32.75 6.73
N PRO A 144 -17.75 -32.32 7.81
CA PRO A 144 -17.31 -32.65 9.15
C PRO A 144 -17.21 -34.17 9.24
N ILE A 145 -16.01 -34.67 9.54
CA ILE A 145 -15.81 -36.09 9.81
C ILE A 145 -16.65 -36.39 11.05
N SER A 146 -17.83 -36.97 10.84
CA SER A 146 -18.70 -37.41 11.93
C SER A 146 -17.91 -38.40 12.78
N ALA A 147 -17.63 -38.02 14.03
CA ALA A 147 -16.99 -38.87 15.02
C ALA A 147 -17.97 -39.98 15.46
N THR A 148 -18.28 -40.92 14.57
CA THR A 148 -19.24 -42.01 14.83
C THR A 148 -18.68 -43.37 14.41
N LEU A 149 -17.36 -43.57 14.53
CA LEU A 149 -16.71 -44.87 14.32
C LEU A 149 -15.67 -45.16 15.42
N LEU A 150 -16.03 -44.81 16.66
CA LEU A 150 -15.38 -45.29 17.88
C LEU A 150 -16.47 -45.53 18.93
N GLY A 151 -17.10 -46.70 18.87
CA GLY A 151 -17.94 -47.23 19.95
C GLY A 151 -19.29 -47.80 19.51
N CYS A 152 -19.40 -49.13 19.66
CA CYS A 152 -20.55 -50.04 19.49
C CYS A 152 -20.79 -50.59 18.08
#